data_AF-A0A8B8WYX2-F1
#
_entry.id   AF-A0A8B8WYX2-F1
#
_cell.length_a   1.000
_cell.length_b   1.000
_cell.length_c   1.000
_cell.angle_alpha   90.00
_cell.angle_beta   90.00
_cell.angle_gamma   90.00
#
_symmetry.space_group_name_H-M   'P 1'
#
loop_
_entity.id
_entity.type
_entity.pdbx_description
1 polymer ?
#
loop_
_entity_poly.entity_id
_entity_poly.type
_entity_poly.pdbx_seq_one_letter_code
_entity_poly.pdbx_strand_id
1 'polypeptide(L)'
;MPLLTQQIPDENDYSLVANLDNVRNLSTILKAIHFREHATCFATKNGIKVTVENAKCVQANAFIQAGIFQEFRVQEESVTFRINLTVLLDCLSIFGSNPMPGTLTALRMCYQGYGYPLMLFLEEGGVVTVCKINTQEPEETLDFDFCSTNVINKIILQSEGLREAFSELDMTSEVLQITMSPDKPYFRLSTFGNAGSSHLDYPKDSDLMESFHCNQTQVNRYKISLLKPSTKALVLSCKLDM
;
A
#
# COMPACT_ATOMS: atom_id res chain seq x y z
N MET A 1 0.96 18.52 29.64
CA MET A 1 1.79 17.46 30.27
C MET A 1 0.86 16.51 31.02
N PRO A 2 1.07 15.18 30.98
CA PRO A 2 2.33 14.51 30.65
C PRO A 2 2.20 13.41 29.58
N LEU A 3 3.07 13.49 28.57
CA LEU A 3 3.58 12.35 27.80
C LEU A 3 5.06 12.07 28.16
N LEU A 4 5.53 12.61 29.30
CA LEU A 4 6.93 12.66 29.69
C LEU A 4 7.11 12.12 31.12
N THR A 5 7.08 10.79 31.28
CA THR A 5 7.64 10.11 32.48
C THR A 5 7.79 8.60 32.29
N GLN A 6 8.16 8.14 31.09
CA GLN A 6 8.90 6.89 30.96
C GLN A 6 10.22 7.23 30.27
N GLN A 7 11.34 6.82 30.86
CA GLN A 7 12.69 7.10 30.38
C GLN A 7 12.82 6.66 28.92
N ILE A 8 12.70 7.63 28.00
CA ILE A 8 13.07 7.47 26.59
C ILE A 8 14.60 7.42 26.62
N PRO A 9 15.24 6.30 26.22
CA PRO A 9 16.70 6.31 26.02
C PRO A 9 17.02 7.43 25.02
N ASP A 10 18.10 8.18 25.27
CA ASP A 10 18.47 9.42 24.57
C ASP A 10 17.88 9.52 23.15
N GLU A 11 17.00 10.51 22.90
CA GLU A 11 16.31 10.69 21.60
C GLU A 11 17.28 10.78 20.40
N ASN A 12 18.57 10.97 20.66
CA ASN A 12 19.65 11.02 19.69
C ASN A 12 20.15 9.66 19.18
N ASP A 13 19.68 8.54 19.70
CA ASP A 13 20.19 7.22 19.31
C ASP A 13 19.27 6.45 18.33
N TYR A 14 18.19 7.10 17.87
CA TYR A 14 17.22 6.48 16.97
C TYR A 14 17.55 6.72 15.49
N SER A 15 17.80 5.63 14.75
CA SER A 15 17.95 5.64 13.29
C SER A 15 16.71 6.20 12.56
N LEU A 16 15.50 5.92 13.07
CA LEU A 16 14.23 6.43 12.54
C LEU A 16 13.32 6.88 13.68
N VAL A 17 12.78 8.10 13.57
CA VAL A 17 11.73 8.65 14.42
C VAL A 17 10.63 9.24 13.54
N ALA A 18 9.37 8.90 13.80
CA ALA A 18 8.24 9.43 13.06
C ALA A 18 7.00 9.63 13.96
N ASN A 19 6.37 10.80 13.89
CA ASN A 19 5.15 11.13 14.65
C ASN A 19 3.98 11.43 13.71
N LEU A 20 2.80 10.95 14.09
CA LEU A 20 1.52 11.21 13.44
C LEU A 20 0.46 11.58 14.47
N ASP A 21 -0.27 12.67 14.26
CA ASP A 21 -1.44 13.00 15.09
C ASP A 21 -2.62 12.05 14.85
N ASN A 22 -2.63 11.38 13.69
CA ASN A 22 -3.67 10.46 13.29
C ASN A 22 -3.06 9.22 12.63
N VAL A 23 -3.04 8.12 13.38
CA VAL A 23 -2.53 6.81 12.93
C VAL A 23 -3.18 6.32 11.63
N ARG A 24 -4.41 6.75 11.31
CA ARG A 24 -5.13 6.33 10.10
C ARG A 24 -4.46 6.82 8.82
N ASN A 25 -3.67 7.89 8.87
CA ASN A 25 -2.89 8.36 7.73
C ASN A 25 -1.86 7.31 7.28
N LEU A 26 -1.39 6.47 8.21
CA LEU A 26 -0.48 5.37 7.93
C LEU A 26 -1.23 4.04 7.77
N SER A 27 -2.06 3.68 8.74
CA SER A 27 -2.67 2.34 8.80
C SER A 27 -3.62 2.07 7.62
N THR A 28 -4.31 3.09 7.11
CA THR A 28 -5.18 2.96 5.91
C THR A 28 -4.37 2.57 4.68
N ILE A 29 -3.21 3.20 4.48
CA ILE A 29 -2.33 2.92 3.34
C ILE A 29 -1.70 1.53 3.49
N LEU A 30 -1.28 1.15 4.69
CA LEU A 30 -0.72 -0.18 4.95
C LEU A 30 -1.76 -1.30 4.76
N LYS A 31 -3.02 -1.07 5.12
CA LYS A 31 -4.14 -2.00 4.84
C LYS A 31 -4.34 -2.23 3.34
N ALA A 32 -4.07 -1.22 2.51
CA ALA A 32 -4.18 -1.30 1.05
C ALA A 32 -3.26 -2.37 0.43
N ILE A 33 -2.08 -2.55 1.03
CA ILE A 33 -1.07 -3.52 0.56
C ILE A 33 -1.03 -4.79 1.43
N HIS A 34 -1.92 -4.95 2.41
CA HIS A 34 -1.86 -6.09 3.32
C HIS A 34 -2.43 -7.37 2.68
N PHE A 35 -1.58 -8.16 2.04
CA PHE A 35 -1.92 -9.51 1.55
C PHE A 35 -0.86 -10.56 1.89
N ARG A 36 0.17 -10.16 2.62
CA ARG A 36 1.22 -11.02 3.18
C ARG A 36 1.47 -10.61 4.62
N GLU A 37 1.93 -11.57 5.40
CA GLU A 37 2.21 -11.37 6.82
C GLU A 37 3.44 -10.49 7.06
N HIS A 38 4.47 -10.61 6.22
CA HIS A 38 5.69 -9.82 6.34
C HIS A 38 5.79 -8.74 5.28
N ALA A 39 6.37 -7.61 5.66
CA ALA A 39 6.69 -6.49 4.77
C ALA A 39 8.10 -5.98 5.06
N THR A 40 8.76 -5.47 4.03
CA THR A 40 10.03 -4.76 4.13
C THR A 40 9.77 -3.26 4.17
N CYS A 41 10.25 -2.59 5.21
CA CYS A 41 10.15 -1.15 5.39
C CYS A 41 11.49 -0.51 5.00
N PHE A 42 11.42 0.52 4.16
CA PHE A 42 12.53 1.34 3.72
C PHE A 42 12.21 2.78 4.11
N ALA A 43 12.98 3.35 5.03
CA ALA A 43 12.86 4.75 5.43
C ALA A 43 14.05 5.54 4.89
N THR A 44 13.75 6.69 4.27
CA THR A 44 14.75 7.66 3.79
C THR A 44 14.30 9.04 4.21
N LYS A 45 15.11 10.08 4.00
CA LYS A 45 14.72 11.48 4.26
C LYS A 45 13.43 11.91 3.55
N ASN A 46 13.04 11.24 2.48
CA ASN A 46 11.85 11.56 1.69
C ASN A 46 10.57 10.93 2.25
N GLY A 47 10.67 9.93 3.13
CA GLY A 47 9.54 9.23 3.71
C GLY A 47 9.77 7.73 3.90
N ILE A 48 8.68 7.01 4.15
CA ILE A 48 8.67 5.57 4.39
C ILE A 48 8.03 4.86 3.21
N LYS A 49 8.74 3.90 2.62
CA LYS A 49 8.23 2.94 1.64
C LYS A 49 8.05 1.59 2.34
N VAL A 50 6.87 1.00 2.25
CA VAL A 50 6.59 -0.36 2.73
C VAL A 50 6.29 -1.25 1.53
N THR A 51 7.03 -2.35 1.43
CA THR A 51 6.99 -3.26 0.30
C THR A 51 6.55 -4.64 0.78
N VAL A 52 5.59 -5.22 0.08
CA VAL A 52 5.16 -6.61 0.25
C VAL A 52 5.31 -7.37 -1.05
N GLU A 53 5.72 -8.63 -0.96
CA GLU A 53 5.96 -9.47 -2.13
C GLU A 53 5.30 -10.84 -2.00
N ASN A 54 4.80 -11.34 -3.12
CA ASN A 54 4.23 -12.67 -3.20
C ASN A 54 4.78 -13.45 -4.40
N ALA A 55 5.37 -14.61 -4.09
CA ALA A 55 5.80 -15.63 -5.05
C ALA A 55 6.69 -15.12 -6.20
N LYS A 56 7.42 -14.03 -5.99
CA LYS A 56 8.20 -13.30 -7.00
C LYS A 56 7.42 -12.82 -8.23
N CYS A 57 6.09 -12.81 -8.17
CA CYS A 57 5.22 -12.41 -9.27
C CYS A 57 4.50 -11.08 -9.01
N VAL A 58 4.35 -10.71 -7.74
CA VAL A 58 3.64 -9.49 -7.33
C VAL A 58 4.45 -8.78 -6.27
N GLN A 59 4.61 -7.48 -6.45
CA GLN A 59 5.09 -6.56 -5.44
C GLN A 59 4.07 -5.44 -5.29
N ALA A 60 3.76 -5.06 -4.06
CA ALA A 60 3.00 -3.85 -3.77
C ALA A 60 3.80 -2.93 -2.87
N ASN A 61 3.81 -1.66 -3.23
CA ASN A 61 4.58 -0.62 -2.57
C ASN A 61 3.61 0.45 -2.05
N ALA A 62 3.63 0.71 -0.75
CA ALA A 62 2.99 1.86 -0.14
C ALA A 62 4.06 2.90 0.17
N PHE A 63 3.90 4.12 -0.32
CA PHE A 63 4.83 5.20 -0.03
C PHE A 63 4.14 6.32 0.75
N ILE A 64 4.69 6.66 1.91
CA ILE A 64 4.21 7.72 2.78
C ILE A 64 5.32 8.77 2.86
N GLN A 65 5.06 9.93 2.24
CA GLN A 65 6.02 11.04 2.21
C GLN A 65 6.26 11.61 3.60
N ALA A 66 7.48 12.10 3.84
CA ALA A 66 7.88 12.72 5.11
C ALA A 66 6.95 13.87 5.53
N GLY A 67 6.40 14.63 4.58
CA GLY A 67 5.48 15.73 4.84
C GLY A 67 4.11 15.33 5.44
N ILE A 68 3.78 14.04 5.48
CA ILE A 68 2.56 13.55 6.16
C ILE A 68 2.75 13.49 7.68
N PHE A 69 4.00 13.42 8.13
CA PHE A 69 4.37 13.29 9.54
C PHE A 69 4.60 14.66 10.18
N GLN A 70 4.17 14.83 11.42
CA GLN A 70 4.44 16.03 12.23
C GLN A 70 5.93 16.13 12.59
N GLU A 71 6.55 14.98 12.84
CA GLU A 71 7.98 14.85 13.01
C GLU A 71 8.44 13.64 12.23
N PHE A 72 9.50 13.79 11.43
CA PHE A 72 10.09 12.69 10.72
C PHE A 72 11.60 12.90 10.61
N ARG A 73 12.37 11.97 11.17
CA ARG A 73 13.84 12.02 11.20
C ARG A 73 14.40 10.66 10.86
N VAL A 74 15.36 10.66 9.96
CA VAL A 74 16.18 9.49 9.61
C VAL A 74 17.63 9.94 9.72
N GLN A 75 18.43 9.27 10.55
CA GLN A 75 19.82 9.65 10.78
C GLN A 75 20.73 9.19 9.65
N GLU A 76 20.50 7.97 9.15
CA GLU A 76 21.26 7.37 8.06
C GLU A 76 20.72 7.81 6.68
N GLU A 77 21.41 7.45 5.60
CA GLU A 77 20.93 7.70 4.22
C GLU A 77 19.64 6.93 3.94
N SER A 78 19.60 5.68 4.38
CA SER A 78 18.43 4.81 4.31
C SER A 78 18.46 3.80 5.43
N VAL A 79 17.31 3.56 6.07
CA VAL A 79 17.12 2.55 7.11
C VAL A 79 16.17 1.50 6.57
N THR A 80 16.58 0.24 6.60
CA THR A 80 15.78 -0.87 6.06
C THR A 80 15.64 -1.97 7.09
N PHE A 81 14.40 -2.43 7.31
CA PHE A 81 14.11 -3.55 8.19
C PHE A 81 12.86 -4.30 7.73
N ARG A 82 12.76 -5.58 8.06
CA ARG A 82 11.55 -6.39 7.81
C ARG A 82 10.74 -6.54 9.09
N ILE A 83 9.42 -6.52 8.97
CA ILE A 83 8.49 -6.67 10.11
C ILE A 83 7.30 -7.54 9.73
N ASN A 84 6.61 -8.04 10.76
CA ASN A 84 5.29 -8.63 10.60
C ASN A 84 4.26 -7.49 10.43
N LEU A 85 3.79 -7.31 9.20
CA LEU A 85 2.80 -6.31 8.81
C LEU A 85 1.44 -6.55 9.47
N THR A 86 1.06 -7.82 9.70
CA THR A 86 -0.19 -8.13 10.40
C THR A 86 -0.13 -7.62 11.84
N VAL A 87 0.95 -7.95 12.57
CA VAL A 87 1.17 -7.46 13.94
C VAL A 87 1.26 -5.93 13.97
N LEU A 88 1.95 -5.32 13.00
CA LEU A 88 1.99 -3.86 12.88
C LEU A 88 0.57 -3.28 12.75
N LEU A 89 -0.25 -3.81 11.85
CA LEU A 89 -1.61 -3.32 11.64
C LEU A 89 -2.51 -3.52 12.87
N ASP A 90 -2.37 -4.63 13.57
CA ASP A 90 -3.08 -4.89 14.82
C ASP A 90 -2.70 -3.86 15.90
N CYS A 91 -1.39 -3.58 16.06
CA CYS A 91 -0.91 -2.53 16.97
C CYS A 91 -1.42 -1.13 16.58
N LEU A 92 -1.40 -0.79 15.28
CA LEU A 92 -1.87 0.49 14.77
C LEU A 92 -3.39 0.69 14.90
N SER A 93 -4.14 -0.38 15.20
CA SER A 93 -5.60 -0.35 15.35
C SER A 93 -6.07 -0.82 16.73
N ILE A 94 -5.20 -0.76 17.74
CA ILE A 94 -5.50 -1.26 19.10
C ILE A 94 -6.67 -0.54 19.78
N PHE A 95 -6.88 0.75 19.48
CA PHE A 95 -8.01 1.54 19.98
C PHE A 95 -9.29 1.37 19.13
N GLY A 96 -9.28 0.43 18.19
CA GLY A 96 -10.40 0.11 17.32
C GLY A 96 -10.31 0.73 15.93
N SER A 97 -11.03 0.14 14.98
CA SER A 97 -11.04 0.59 13.58
C SER A 97 -12.10 1.66 13.28
N ASN A 98 -13.03 1.91 14.20
CA ASN A 98 -14.09 2.93 14.08
C ASN A 98 -14.02 3.92 15.25
N PRO A 99 -13.05 4.86 15.26
CA PRO A 99 -12.99 5.88 16.29
C PRO A 99 -14.22 6.79 16.21
N MET A 100 -14.71 7.28 17.34
CA MET A 100 -15.76 8.29 17.33
C MET A 100 -15.30 9.54 16.56
N PRO A 101 -16.21 10.24 15.85
CA PRO A 101 -15.88 11.50 15.20
C PRO A 101 -15.26 12.49 16.20
N GLY A 102 -14.06 12.99 15.88
CA GLY A 102 -13.30 13.90 16.75
C GLY A 102 -12.27 13.23 17.65
N THR A 103 -12.27 11.90 17.79
CA THR A 103 -11.21 11.17 18.47
C THR A 103 -10.10 10.81 17.48
N LEU A 104 -8.87 11.22 17.81
CA LEU A 104 -7.67 10.91 17.05
C LEU A 104 -6.72 10.09 17.92
N THR A 105 -6.12 9.07 17.32
CA THR A 105 -5.03 8.31 17.92
C THR A 105 -3.71 8.86 17.41
N ALA A 106 -2.94 9.47 18.30
CA ALA A 106 -1.57 9.89 17.99
C ALA A 106 -0.66 8.65 17.96
N LEU A 107 0.35 8.66 17.10
CA LEU A 107 1.36 7.62 16.95
C LEU A 107 2.73 8.26 16.98
N ARG A 108 3.65 7.66 17.75
CA ARG A 108 5.08 7.88 17.67
C ARG A 108 5.78 6.56 17.39
N MET A 109 6.57 6.51 16.34
CA MET A 109 7.36 5.36 15.92
C MET A 109 8.83 5.66 16.15
N CYS A 110 9.54 4.73 16.80
CA CYS A 110 10.97 4.82 17.04
C CYS A 110 11.65 3.51 16.67
N TYR A 111 12.74 3.57 15.91
CA TYR A 111 13.56 2.43 15.58
C TYR A 111 15.03 2.79 15.78
N GLN A 112 15.71 2.05 16.66
CA GLN A 112 17.06 2.39 17.10
C GLN A 112 18.10 2.08 16.03
N GLY A 113 17.95 0.96 15.35
CA GLY A 113 18.86 0.50 14.31
C GLY A 113 18.84 -1.01 14.18
N TYR A 114 19.77 -1.55 13.38
CA TYR A 114 19.87 -2.98 13.11
C TYR A 114 19.91 -3.82 14.41
N GLY A 115 19.07 -4.86 14.47
CA GLY A 115 18.95 -5.76 15.62
C GLY A 115 18.01 -5.29 16.74
N TYR A 116 17.49 -4.06 16.68
CA TYR A 116 16.55 -3.53 17.66
C TYR A 116 15.09 -3.64 17.20
N PRO A 117 14.11 -3.72 18.11
CA PRO A 117 12.70 -3.74 17.73
C PRO A 117 12.21 -2.37 17.24
N LEU A 118 11.14 -2.38 16.45
CA LEU A 118 10.32 -1.20 16.19
C LEU A 118 9.43 -0.93 17.41
N MET A 119 9.54 0.28 17.98
CA MET A 119 8.73 0.74 19.09
C MET A 119 7.60 1.63 18.58
N LEU A 120 6.38 1.36 19.00
CA LEU A 120 5.20 2.18 18.71
C LEU A 120 4.63 2.70 20.03
N PHE A 121 4.37 4.00 20.08
CA PHE A 121 3.69 4.66 21.18
C PHE A 121 2.40 5.24 20.61
N LEU A 122 1.26 4.69 21.01
CA LEU A 122 -0.05 5.18 20.59
C LEU A 122 -0.75 5.85 21.77
N GLU A 123 -1.36 7.01 21.54
CA GLU A 123 -2.15 7.71 22.54
C GLU A 123 -3.54 8.04 21.99
N GLU A 124 -4.58 7.68 22.75
CA GLU A 124 -5.95 8.10 22.48
C GLU A 124 -6.62 8.52 23.79
N GLY A 125 -7.10 9.77 23.86
CA GLY A 125 -7.86 10.26 25.02
C GLY A 125 -7.11 10.17 26.36
N GLY A 126 -5.76 10.27 26.34
CA GLY A 126 -4.91 10.13 27.52
C GLY A 126 -4.54 8.69 27.89
N VAL A 127 -5.05 7.68 27.16
CA VAL A 127 -4.62 6.28 27.30
C VAL A 127 -3.44 6.03 26.37
N VAL A 128 -2.32 5.57 26.92
CA VAL A 128 -1.09 5.29 26.16
C VAL A 128 -0.87 3.79 26.05
N THR A 129 -0.62 3.32 24.83
CA THR A 129 -0.20 1.95 24.52
C THR A 129 1.22 1.96 23.98
N VAL A 130 2.05 1.05 24.47
CA VAL A 130 3.41 0.82 23.96
C VAL A 130 3.48 -0.56 23.33
N CYS A 131 3.84 -0.62 22.04
CA CYS A 131 4.05 -1.87 21.32
C CYS A 131 5.53 -2.03 20.97
N LYS A 132 6.04 -3.25 21.16
CA LYS A 132 7.40 -3.65 20.79
C LYS A 132 7.32 -4.75 19.74
N ILE A 133 7.69 -4.43 18.50
CA ILE A 133 7.64 -5.36 17.37
C ILE A 133 9.07 -5.71 16.95
N ASN A 134 9.41 -6.99 17.01
CA ASN A 134 10.74 -7.44 16.59
C ASN A 134 10.90 -7.27 15.07
N THR A 135 12.04 -6.72 14.65
CA THR A 135 12.42 -6.63 13.24
C THR A 135 13.23 -7.85 12.81
N GLN A 136 13.22 -8.13 11.52
CA GLN A 136 14.05 -9.15 10.87
C GLN A 136 14.97 -8.48 9.85
N GLU A 137 16.00 -9.22 9.44
CA GLU A 137 16.86 -8.83 8.34
C GLU A 137 16.04 -8.74 7.03
N PRO A 138 16.22 -7.69 6.22
CA PRO A 138 15.55 -7.56 4.92
C PRO A 138 15.95 -8.70 3.97
N GLU A 139 14.97 -9.28 3.29
CA GLU A 139 15.23 -10.14 2.14
C GLU A 139 15.43 -9.29 0.88
N GLU A 140 16.12 -9.83 -0.12
CA GLU A 140 16.24 -9.19 -1.45
C GLU A 140 14.85 -8.90 -2.01
N THR A 141 14.54 -7.60 -2.15
CA THR A 141 13.32 -7.15 -2.82
C THR A 141 13.52 -7.18 -4.32
N LEU A 142 12.50 -7.63 -5.04
CA LEU A 142 12.49 -7.64 -6.49
C LEU A 142 12.48 -6.21 -7.01
N ASP A 143 13.36 -5.95 -7.96
CA ASP A 143 13.33 -4.70 -8.71
C ASP A 143 12.60 -4.92 -10.03
N PHE A 144 11.37 -4.43 -10.11
CA PHE A 144 10.64 -4.33 -11.37
C PHE A 144 11.00 -2.99 -12.00
N ASP A 145 11.99 -2.99 -12.90
CA ASP A 145 12.43 -1.80 -13.62
C ASP A 145 11.36 -1.34 -14.64
N PHE A 146 10.29 -0.73 -14.12
CA PHE A 146 9.17 -0.21 -14.89
C PHE A 146 9.46 1.23 -15.31
N CYS A 147 10.41 1.39 -16.23
CA CYS A 147 10.75 2.68 -16.82
C CYS A 147 9.62 3.21 -17.72
N SER A 148 9.27 4.49 -17.59
CA SER A 148 8.22 5.16 -18.38
C SER A 148 8.48 5.13 -19.89
N THR A 149 9.72 4.96 -20.32
CA THR A 149 10.10 4.79 -21.73
C THR A 149 9.66 3.47 -22.34
N ASN A 150 9.41 2.46 -21.51
CA ASN A 150 9.08 1.09 -21.94
C ASN A 150 7.57 0.82 -21.88
N VAL A 151 6.77 1.83 -21.54
CA VAL A 151 5.31 1.73 -21.43
C VAL A 151 4.69 1.82 -22.82
N ILE A 152 4.15 0.69 -23.31
CA ILE A 152 3.51 0.60 -24.63
C ILE A 152 2.15 1.31 -24.64
N ASN A 153 1.35 1.06 -23.60
CA ASN A 153 0.01 1.59 -23.43
C ASN A 153 -0.14 2.12 -22.01
N LYS A 154 -0.84 3.24 -21.87
CA LYS A 154 -1.13 3.88 -20.60
C LYS A 154 -2.58 4.34 -20.54
N ILE A 155 -3.29 4.03 -19.47
CA ILE A 155 -4.68 4.41 -19.22
C ILE A 155 -4.85 4.94 -17.81
N ILE A 156 -5.53 6.07 -17.67
CA ILE A 156 -5.92 6.63 -16.36
C ILE A 156 -7.44 6.61 -16.26
N LEU A 157 -7.95 5.92 -15.24
CA LEU A 157 -9.37 5.74 -14.96
C LEU A 157 -9.74 6.27 -13.58
N GLN A 158 -10.99 6.72 -13.43
CA GLN A 158 -11.59 6.97 -12.13
C GLN A 158 -11.80 5.63 -11.39
N SER A 159 -11.36 5.57 -10.13
CA SER A 159 -11.35 4.32 -9.37
C SER A 159 -12.75 3.75 -9.12
N GLU A 160 -13.78 4.59 -9.07
CA GLU A 160 -15.17 4.14 -8.88
C GLU A 160 -15.63 3.19 -9.99
N GLY A 161 -15.32 3.51 -11.24
CA GLY A 161 -15.69 2.70 -12.40
C GLY A 161 -15.01 1.34 -12.45
N LEU A 162 -13.78 1.23 -11.94
CA LEU A 162 -13.07 -0.03 -11.80
C LEU A 162 -13.48 -0.81 -10.55
N ARG A 163 -13.94 -0.14 -9.50
CA ARG A 163 -14.35 -0.80 -8.26
C ARG A 163 -15.50 -1.78 -8.52
N GLU A 164 -16.50 -1.32 -9.26
CA GLU A 164 -17.66 -2.13 -9.65
C GLU A 164 -17.25 -3.31 -10.55
N ALA A 165 -16.34 -3.05 -11.49
CA ALA A 165 -15.78 -4.10 -12.34
C ALA A 165 -15.10 -5.20 -11.56
N PHE A 166 -14.19 -4.83 -10.66
CA PHE A 166 -13.43 -5.79 -9.85
C PHE A 166 -14.31 -6.56 -8.87
N SER A 167 -15.44 -6.00 -8.43
CA SER A 167 -16.44 -6.74 -7.64
C SER A 167 -17.23 -7.76 -8.46
N GLU A 168 -17.44 -7.51 -9.75
CA GLU A 168 -18.18 -8.39 -10.67
C GLU A 168 -17.29 -9.43 -11.38
N LEU A 169 -15.96 -9.39 -11.18
CA LEU A 169 -15.05 -10.35 -11.82
C LEU A 169 -15.33 -11.78 -11.35
N ASP A 170 -15.46 -12.69 -12.32
CA ASP A 170 -15.62 -14.12 -12.06
C ASP A 170 -14.34 -14.72 -11.45
N MET A 171 -14.38 -14.91 -10.13
CA MET A 171 -13.31 -15.50 -9.32
C MET A 171 -13.11 -17.01 -9.56
N THR A 172 -13.98 -17.67 -10.32
CA THR A 172 -13.76 -19.05 -10.77
C THR A 172 -12.75 -19.14 -11.90
N SER A 173 -12.49 -18.02 -12.60
CA SER A 173 -11.44 -17.97 -13.60
C SER A 173 -10.06 -17.98 -12.96
N GLU A 174 -9.10 -18.67 -13.58
CA GLU A 174 -7.70 -18.62 -13.13
C GLU A 174 -6.99 -17.34 -13.57
N VAL A 175 -7.47 -16.71 -14.65
CA VAL A 175 -6.77 -15.61 -15.32
C VAL A 175 -7.69 -14.44 -15.61
N LEU A 176 -7.17 -13.24 -15.37
CA LEU A 176 -7.70 -11.99 -15.86
C LEU A 176 -6.92 -11.59 -17.11
N GLN A 177 -7.62 -11.47 -18.23
CA GLN A 177 -7.06 -10.95 -19.47
C GLN A 177 -7.35 -9.46 -19.57
N ILE A 178 -6.30 -8.67 -19.74
CA ILE A 178 -6.38 -7.23 -19.96
C ILE A 178 -6.05 -6.96 -21.42
N THR A 179 -6.97 -6.30 -22.13
CA THR A 179 -6.80 -5.88 -23.52
C THR A 179 -6.77 -4.37 -23.57
N MET A 180 -5.71 -3.81 -24.15
CA MET A 180 -5.53 -2.38 -24.39
C MET A 180 -5.24 -2.17 -25.86
N SER A 181 -5.96 -1.28 -26.53
CA SER A 181 -5.90 -1.15 -27.99
C SER A 181 -6.29 0.25 -28.45
N PRO A 182 -5.64 0.83 -29.49
CA PRO A 182 -6.12 2.07 -30.11
C PRO A 182 -7.52 1.90 -30.75
N ASP A 183 -7.87 0.67 -31.13
CA ASP A 183 -9.14 0.29 -31.74
C ASP A 183 -10.10 -0.38 -30.74
N LYS A 184 -11.39 -0.39 -31.06
CA LYS A 184 -12.44 -1.07 -30.28
C LYS A 184 -12.00 -2.52 -29.97
N PRO A 185 -12.11 -3.00 -28.71
CA PRO A 185 -12.89 -2.42 -27.60
C PRO A 185 -12.17 -1.35 -26.75
N TYR A 186 -11.01 -0.84 -27.17
CA TYR A 186 -10.16 0.09 -26.42
C TYR A 186 -9.55 -0.53 -25.17
N PHE A 187 -10.31 -0.59 -24.08
CA PHE A 187 -9.91 -1.23 -22.84
C PHE A 187 -10.92 -2.29 -22.44
N ARG A 188 -10.46 -3.53 -22.31
CA ARG A 188 -11.31 -4.67 -21.95
C ARG A 188 -10.68 -5.53 -20.86
N LEU A 189 -11.45 -5.83 -19.83
CA LEU A 189 -11.16 -6.85 -18.83
C LEU A 189 -11.94 -8.12 -19.20
N SER A 190 -11.32 -9.28 -19.15
CA SER A 190 -11.98 -10.54 -19.49
C SER A 190 -11.61 -11.66 -18.55
N THR A 191 -12.62 -12.39 -18.08
CA THR A 191 -12.46 -13.61 -17.29
C THR A 191 -13.08 -14.79 -18.02
N PHE A 192 -12.52 -15.97 -17.79
CA PHE A 192 -12.93 -17.22 -18.41
C PHE A 192 -13.16 -18.24 -17.30
N GLY A 193 -14.37 -18.23 -16.75
CA GLY A 193 -14.76 -19.10 -15.64
C GLY A 193 -15.61 -20.28 -16.10
N ASN A 194 -16.11 -21.04 -15.12
CA ASN A 194 -16.87 -22.26 -15.40
C ASN A 194 -18.24 -21.99 -16.05
N ALA A 195 -18.81 -20.81 -15.80
CA ALA A 195 -20.12 -20.41 -16.32
C ALA A 195 -20.05 -19.71 -17.69
N GLY A 196 -18.85 -19.50 -18.24
CA GLY A 196 -18.62 -18.83 -19.51
C GLY A 196 -17.56 -17.74 -19.44
N SER A 197 -17.42 -17.00 -20.53
CA SER A 197 -16.55 -15.83 -20.61
C SER A 197 -17.32 -14.56 -20.25
N SER A 198 -16.75 -13.76 -19.33
CA SER A 198 -17.24 -12.42 -19.02
C SER A 198 -16.29 -11.38 -19.62
N HIS A 199 -16.86 -10.31 -20.17
CA HIS A 199 -16.11 -9.21 -20.78
C HIS A 199 -16.66 -7.89 -20.25
N LEU A 200 -15.77 -7.03 -19.80
CA LEU A 200 -16.10 -5.67 -19.40
C LEU A 200 -15.32 -4.68 -20.24
N ASP A 201 -16.04 -3.84 -20.96
CA ASP A 201 -15.49 -2.91 -21.94
C ASP A 201 -15.62 -1.47 -21.46
N TYR A 202 -14.51 -0.74 -21.56
CA TYR A 202 -14.43 0.68 -21.28
C TYR A 202 -14.10 1.42 -22.58
N PRO A 203 -15.05 2.17 -23.14
CA PRO A 203 -14.79 2.99 -24.30
C PRO A 203 -13.84 4.15 -23.94
N LYS A 204 -13.04 4.60 -24.91
CA LYS A 204 -12.08 5.70 -24.71
C LYS A 204 -12.75 7.05 -24.36
N ASP A 205 -14.02 7.20 -24.72
CA ASP A 205 -14.89 8.35 -24.49
C ASP A 205 -15.78 8.18 -23.25
N SER A 206 -15.53 7.16 -22.43
CA SER A 206 -16.21 7.01 -21.14
C SER A 206 -15.90 8.18 -20.21
N ASP A 207 -16.89 8.66 -19.45
CA ASP A 207 -16.68 9.67 -18.40
C ASP A 207 -15.70 9.20 -17.31
N LEU A 208 -15.53 7.88 -17.18
CA LEU A 208 -14.60 7.25 -16.24
C LEU A 208 -13.15 7.34 -16.75
N MET A 209 -12.93 7.61 -18.05
CA MET A 209 -11.63 7.64 -18.70
C MET A 209 -11.05 9.06 -18.63
N GLU A 210 -10.05 9.27 -17.78
CA GLU A 210 -9.40 10.58 -17.66
C GLU A 210 -8.29 10.77 -18.70
N SER A 211 -7.56 9.71 -19.02
CA SER A 211 -6.50 9.76 -20.02
C SER A 211 -6.35 8.40 -20.71
N PHE A 212 -6.25 8.43 -22.04
CA PHE A 212 -6.13 7.24 -22.85
C PHE A 212 -4.96 7.38 -23.84
N HIS A 213 -3.90 6.61 -23.61
CA HIS A 213 -2.69 6.59 -24.43
C HIS A 213 -2.35 5.15 -24.82
N CYS A 214 -3.12 4.57 -25.74
CA CYS A 214 -2.82 3.25 -26.31
C CYS A 214 -2.33 3.39 -27.76
N ASN A 215 -1.09 3.01 -28.02
CA ASN A 215 -0.47 3.09 -29.34
C ASN A 215 -0.45 1.74 -30.07
N GLN A 216 -0.60 0.63 -29.33
CA GLN A 216 -0.54 -0.71 -29.88
C GLN A 216 -1.56 -1.62 -29.20
N THR A 217 -2.17 -2.53 -29.95
CA THR A 217 -3.02 -3.58 -29.36
C THR A 217 -2.16 -4.56 -28.57
N GLN A 218 -2.40 -4.62 -27.26
CA GLN A 218 -1.78 -5.55 -26.32
C GLN A 218 -2.85 -6.36 -25.60
N VAL A 219 -2.57 -7.65 -25.44
CA VAL A 219 -3.44 -8.59 -24.73
C VAL A 219 -2.55 -9.38 -23.77
N ASN A 220 -2.67 -9.08 -22.48
CA ASN A 220 -1.86 -9.72 -21.45
C ASN A 220 -2.78 -10.49 -20.49
N ARG A 221 -2.31 -11.66 -20.04
CA ARG A 221 -3.05 -12.53 -19.12
C ARG A 221 -2.30 -12.61 -17.80
N TYR A 222 -2.99 -12.32 -16.72
CA TYR A 222 -2.46 -12.34 -15.36
C TYR A 222 -3.26 -13.32 -14.51
N LYS A 223 -2.65 -13.98 -13.54
CA LYS A 223 -3.40 -14.82 -12.59
C LYS A 223 -4.29 -13.92 -11.73
N ILE A 224 -5.60 -14.12 -11.76
CA ILE A 224 -6.53 -13.21 -11.05
C ILE A 224 -6.33 -13.26 -9.53
N SER A 225 -5.93 -14.41 -8.99
CA SER A 225 -5.60 -14.61 -7.58
C SER A 225 -4.45 -13.70 -7.10
N LEU A 226 -3.54 -13.34 -8.00
CA LEU A 226 -2.42 -12.44 -7.74
C LEU A 226 -2.83 -10.96 -7.81
N LEU A 227 -3.83 -10.61 -8.62
CA LEU A 227 -4.33 -9.25 -8.75
C LEU A 227 -5.42 -8.91 -7.73
N LYS A 228 -6.15 -9.90 -7.19
CA LYS A 228 -7.22 -9.71 -6.21
C LYS A 228 -6.86 -8.80 -5.03
N PRO A 229 -5.64 -8.83 -4.46
CA PRO A 229 -5.25 -7.89 -3.41
C PRO A 229 -5.31 -6.41 -3.80
N SER A 230 -5.12 -6.08 -5.09
CA SER A 230 -5.13 -4.69 -5.59
C SER A 230 -6.47 -3.99 -5.37
N THR A 231 -7.57 -4.74 -5.23
CA THR A 231 -8.89 -4.20 -4.91
C THR A 231 -8.89 -3.40 -3.59
N LYS A 232 -8.05 -3.78 -2.61
CA LYS A 232 -7.93 -3.02 -1.36
C LYS A 232 -7.41 -1.60 -1.60
N ALA A 233 -6.42 -1.46 -2.48
CA ALA A 233 -5.90 -0.16 -2.88
C ALA A 233 -6.90 0.60 -3.76
N LEU A 234 -7.59 -0.10 -4.66
CA LEU A 234 -8.62 0.47 -5.53
C LEU A 234 -9.73 1.15 -4.73
N VAL A 235 -10.22 0.52 -3.66
CA VAL A 235 -11.28 1.06 -2.79
C VAL A 235 -10.86 2.36 -2.08
N LEU A 236 -9.58 2.53 -1.81
CA LEU A 236 -9.02 3.70 -1.13
C LEU A 236 -8.58 4.81 -2.11
N SER A 237 -8.38 4.45 -3.37
CA SER A 237 -7.93 5.36 -4.43
C SER A 237 -9.09 6.14 -5.06
N CYS A 238 -8.81 7.34 -5.57
CA CYS A 238 -9.73 8.11 -6.40
C CYS A 238 -9.44 7.97 -7.90
N LYS A 239 -8.19 7.70 -8.26
CA LYS A 239 -7.71 7.50 -9.63
C LYS A 239 -6.78 6.31 -9.69
N LEU A 240 -6.75 5.67 -10.85
CA LEU A 240 -5.89 4.53 -11.12
C LEU A 240 -5.18 4.73 -12.45
N ASP A 241 -3.87 4.47 -12.47
CA ASP A 241 -3.00 4.51 -13.66
C ASP A 241 -2.56 3.08 -14.00
N MET A 242 -2.86 2.62 -15.22
CA MET A 242 -2.52 1.29 -15.78
C MET A 242 -1.60 1.41 -16.97
#